data_AF-A0A1Q3S9Y2-F1
#
_entry.id   AF-A0A1Q3S9Y2-F1
#
_cell.length_a   1.000
_cell.length_b   1.000
_cell.length_c   1.000
_cell.angle_alpha   90.00
_cell.angle_beta   90.00
_cell.angle_gamma   90.00
#
_symmetry.space_group_name_H-M   'P 1'
#
loop_
_entity.id
_entity.type
_entity.pdbx_description
1 polymer ?
#
loop_
_entity_poly.entity_id
_entity_poly.type
_entity_poly.pdbx_seq_one_letter_code
_entity_poly.pdbx_strand_id
1 'polypeptide(L)'
;MVFLGYSQKAEEILKKVTETYGIAKPLSYTMSYSLYKDHDSKKVEENYKGVFHKNAANETYIKIKDSEMINSLKTNVKISHSEKAIVISNPVGNSVADFDMRQISDLCKVISVKDFKIYWEIQLEPKQYSDLSYSKIILNISKDYFLQKQVFYYNTAINFSQNYRTSDTHYPRLEVVYQNHNRKAADGSWFNTGKYYTVSGKNTIVLSQQLKKYEVIDQRIASNNIK
;
A
#
# COMPACT_ATOMS: atom_id res chain seq x y z
N MET A 1 34.00 -12.14 -0.35
CA MET A 1 33.48 -13.16 -1.29
C MET A 1 32.28 -12.57 -2.01
N VAL A 2 32.10 -12.85 -3.30
CA VAL A 2 31.41 -12.04 -4.33
C VAL A 2 29.97 -11.62 -4.00
N PHE A 3 29.75 -10.34 -3.67
CA PHE A 3 28.42 -9.71 -3.48
C PHE A 3 27.95 -8.83 -4.66
N LEU A 4 28.83 -8.53 -5.63
CA LEU A 4 28.56 -7.50 -6.65
C LEU A 4 27.51 -7.92 -7.70
N GLY A 5 27.35 -9.21 -7.99
CA GLY A 5 26.42 -9.68 -9.03
C GLY A 5 24.94 -9.72 -8.60
N TYR A 6 24.65 -9.90 -7.30
CA TYR A 6 23.27 -10.01 -6.82
C TYR A 6 22.56 -8.65 -6.71
N SER A 7 23.29 -7.59 -6.33
CA SER A 7 22.70 -6.24 -6.19
C SER A 7 22.25 -5.69 -7.54
N GLN A 8 23.10 -5.80 -8.57
CA GLN A 8 22.79 -5.30 -9.92
C GLN A 8 21.51 -5.95 -10.49
N LYS A 9 21.34 -7.27 -10.29
CA LYS A 9 20.15 -7.99 -10.73
C LYS A 9 18.89 -7.56 -9.96
N ALA A 10 18.96 -7.37 -8.64
CA ALA A 10 17.82 -6.89 -7.86
C ALA A 10 17.38 -5.49 -8.29
N GLU A 11 18.32 -4.57 -8.44
CA GLU A 11 18.05 -3.18 -8.84
C GLU A 11 17.35 -3.13 -10.21
N GLU A 12 17.80 -3.94 -11.17
CA GLU A 12 17.14 -4.04 -12.47
C GLU A 12 15.69 -4.55 -12.35
N ILE A 13 15.47 -5.60 -11.56
CA ILE A 13 14.13 -6.15 -11.33
C ILE A 13 13.23 -5.10 -10.66
N LEU A 14 13.70 -4.43 -9.60
CA LEU A 14 12.93 -3.40 -8.89
C LEU A 14 12.63 -2.17 -9.76
N LYS A 15 13.58 -1.78 -10.62
CA LYS A 15 13.36 -0.75 -11.64
C LYS A 15 12.25 -1.15 -12.61
N LYS A 16 12.28 -2.38 -13.13
CA LYS A 16 11.26 -2.90 -14.04
C LYS A 16 9.87 -3.01 -13.40
N VAL A 17 9.81 -3.33 -12.11
CA VAL A 17 8.57 -3.27 -11.33
C VAL A 17 8.04 -1.83 -11.29
N THR A 18 8.89 -0.87 -10.93
CA THR A 18 8.51 0.56 -10.90
C THR A 18 7.98 1.04 -12.25
N GLU A 19 8.69 0.71 -13.34
CA GLU A 19 8.26 1.00 -14.71
C GLU A 19 6.90 0.37 -15.01
N THR A 20 6.71 -0.91 -14.66
CA THR A 20 5.48 -1.65 -14.92
C THR A 20 4.26 -1.04 -14.23
N TYR A 21 4.37 -0.64 -12.96
CA TYR A 21 3.28 0.01 -12.23
C TYR A 21 3.10 1.48 -12.67
N GLY A 22 4.17 2.14 -13.12
CA GLY A 22 4.17 3.52 -13.60
C GLY A 22 3.47 3.74 -14.95
N ILE A 23 3.34 2.69 -15.80
CA ILE A 23 2.66 2.81 -17.10
C ILE A 23 1.23 3.37 -16.92
N ALA A 24 0.90 4.40 -17.71
CA ALA A 24 -0.43 5.00 -17.81
C ALA A 24 -1.42 4.09 -18.56
N LYS A 25 -1.67 2.91 -18.00
CA LYS A 25 -2.66 1.93 -18.44
C LYS A 25 -3.47 1.46 -17.24
N PRO A 26 -4.73 1.04 -17.45
CA PRO A 26 -5.54 0.48 -16.37
C PRO A 26 -4.79 -0.65 -15.67
N LEU A 27 -4.99 -0.79 -14.36
CA LEU A 27 -4.46 -1.89 -13.56
C LEU A 27 -5.45 -2.21 -12.45
N SER A 28 -5.69 -3.48 -12.22
CA SER A 28 -6.49 -3.98 -11.11
C SER A 28 -5.89 -5.25 -10.56
N TYR A 29 -6.03 -5.45 -9.25
CA TYR A 29 -5.67 -6.68 -8.57
C TYR A 29 -6.35 -6.74 -7.19
N THR A 30 -6.41 -7.94 -6.64
CA THR A 30 -6.88 -8.20 -5.28
C THR A 30 -5.69 -8.47 -4.37
N MET A 31 -5.78 -8.02 -3.13
CA MET A 31 -4.77 -8.23 -2.09
C MET A 31 -5.36 -9.08 -0.96
N SER A 32 -4.58 -10.02 -0.44
CA SER A 32 -4.90 -10.72 0.81
C SER A 32 -3.80 -10.47 1.81
N TYR A 33 -4.18 -9.96 2.98
CA TYR A 33 -3.29 -9.68 4.09
C TYR A 33 -3.44 -10.79 5.14
N SER A 34 -2.33 -11.26 5.69
CA SER A 34 -2.32 -12.22 6.78
C SER A 34 -1.27 -11.83 7.80
N LEU A 35 -1.72 -11.51 9.00
CA LEU A 35 -0.87 -11.21 10.15
C LEU A 35 -0.67 -12.48 10.96
N TYR A 36 0.58 -12.75 11.31
CA TYR A 36 0.98 -13.85 12.18
C TYR A 36 1.64 -13.23 13.42
N LYS A 37 1.34 -13.77 14.61
CA LYS A 37 1.91 -13.25 15.88
C LYS A 37 3.43 -13.30 15.89
N ASP A 38 4.01 -14.40 15.39
CA ASP A 38 5.45 -14.62 15.35
C ASP A 38 5.98 -14.78 13.92
N HIS A 39 7.29 -14.55 13.76
CA HIS A 39 8.00 -14.68 12.48
C HIS A 39 7.85 -16.04 11.82
N ASP A 40 7.80 -17.11 12.60
CA ASP A 40 7.75 -18.50 12.17
C ASP A 40 6.37 -19.15 12.36
N SER A 41 5.42 -18.44 12.98
CA SER A 41 4.07 -18.94 13.19
C SER A 41 3.40 -19.31 11.87
N LYS A 42 2.64 -20.40 11.92
CA LYS A 42 1.79 -20.89 10.81
C LYS A 42 0.32 -20.54 11.02
N LYS A 43 -0.04 -20.05 12.21
CA LYS A 43 -1.40 -19.66 12.55
C LYS A 43 -1.61 -18.20 12.17
N VAL A 44 -2.57 -17.95 11.30
CA VAL A 44 -3.03 -16.60 10.98
C VAL A 44 -3.78 -16.04 12.17
N GLU A 45 -3.36 -14.88 12.65
CA GLU A 45 -4.00 -14.14 13.74
C GLU A 45 -5.09 -13.23 13.18
N GLU A 46 -4.76 -12.45 12.16
CA GLU A 46 -5.72 -11.62 11.45
C GLU A 46 -5.59 -11.82 9.94
N ASN A 47 -6.71 -11.73 9.23
CA ASN A 47 -6.70 -11.62 7.78
C ASN A 47 -7.72 -10.58 7.32
N TYR A 48 -7.40 -9.95 6.20
CA TYR A 48 -8.33 -9.06 5.52
C TYR A 48 -7.99 -8.99 4.04
N LYS A 49 -8.99 -8.61 3.24
CA LYS A 49 -8.85 -8.47 1.80
C LYS A 49 -8.77 -7.00 1.42
N GLY A 50 -8.13 -6.75 0.30
CA GLY A 50 -8.12 -5.44 -0.34
C GLY A 50 -8.28 -5.54 -1.85
N VAL A 51 -8.61 -4.41 -2.44
CA VAL A 51 -8.70 -4.25 -3.89
C VAL A 51 -7.97 -2.98 -4.29
N PHE A 52 -7.37 -3.02 -5.48
CA PHE A 52 -6.72 -1.89 -6.11
C PHE A 52 -7.28 -1.73 -7.52
N HIS A 53 -7.59 -0.48 -7.89
CA HIS A 53 -7.93 -0.10 -9.24
C HIS A 53 -7.16 1.16 -9.63
N LYS A 54 -6.68 1.18 -10.88
CA LYS A 54 -6.05 2.30 -11.55
C LYS A 54 -6.66 2.44 -12.94
N ASN A 55 -6.99 3.65 -13.37
CA ASN A 55 -7.44 3.91 -14.74
C ASN A 55 -6.32 4.46 -15.64
N ALA A 56 -6.63 4.71 -16.92
CA ALA A 56 -5.65 5.24 -17.88
C ALA A 56 -5.20 6.67 -17.55
N ALA A 57 -5.98 7.43 -16.78
CA ALA A 57 -5.63 8.76 -16.28
C ALA A 57 -4.79 8.72 -14.98
N ASN A 58 -4.32 7.53 -14.56
CA ASN A 58 -3.61 7.30 -13.30
C ASN A 58 -4.38 7.63 -12.02
N GLU A 59 -5.70 7.77 -12.10
CA GLU A 59 -6.53 7.85 -10.91
C GLU A 59 -6.56 6.48 -10.22
N THR A 60 -6.60 6.48 -8.89
CA THR A 60 -6.53 5.26 -8.09
C THR A 60 -7.70 5.14 -7.14
N TYR A 61 -8.07 3.89 -6.90
CA TYR A 61 -8.94 3.47 -5.82
C TYR A 61 -8.28 2.32 -5.09
N ILE A 62 -8.20 2.43 -3.77
CA ILE A 62 -7.70 1.38 -2.89
C ILE A 62 -8.73 1.17 -1.78
N LYS A 63 -9.09 -0.07 -1.53
CA LYS A 63 -9.85 -0.44 -0.33
C LYS A 63 -9.14 -1.57 0.39
N ILE A 64 -8.90 -1.39 1.68
CA ILE A 64 -8.27 -2.38 2.56
C ILE A 64 -9.10 -2.39 3.84
N LYS A 65 -9.75 -3.52 4.13
CA LYS A 65 -10.65 -3.65 5.30
C LYS A 65 -11.68 -2.49 5.31
N ASP A 66 -11.65 -1.68 6.37
CA ASP A 66 -12.57 -0.58 6.65
C ASP A 66 -12.04 0.78 6.17
N SER A 67 -10.96 0.79 5.38
CA SER A 67 -10.36 2.00 4.85
C SER A 67 -10.47 2.05 3.33
N GLU A 68 -10.83 3.23 2.81
CA GLU A 68 -10.88 3.51 1.38
C GLU A 68 -10.03 4.74 1.06
N MET A 69 -9.32 4.71 -0.07
CA MET A 69 -8.57 5.83 -0.60
C MET A 69 -8.87 6.00 -2.09
N ILE A 70 -9.20 7.22 -2.49
CA ILE A 70 -9.37 7.61 -3.89
C ILE A 70 -8.41 8.75 -4.18
N ASN A 71 -7.56 8.59 -5.19
CA ASN A 71 -6.77 9.68 -5.73
C ASN A 71 -7.24 9.97 -7.15
N SER A 72 -8.01 11.03 -7.31
CA SER A 72 -8.48 11.52 -8.60
C SER A 72 -7.59 12.67 -9.09
N LEU A 73 -7.81 13.13 -10.32
CA LEU A 73 -7.15 14.33 -10.83
C LEU A 73 -7.48 15.62 -10.04
N LYS A 74 -8.56 15.61 -9.26
CA LYS A 74 -9.09 16.81 -8.58
C LYS A 74 -8.95 16.79 -7.06
N THR A 75 -8.87 15.61 -6.46
CA THR A 75 -8.80 15.46 -5.00
C THR A 75 -8.23 14.11 -4.60
N ASN A 76 -7.62 14.07 -3.42
CA ASN A 76 -7.36 12.86 -2.68
C ASN A 76 -8.38 12.73 -1.54
N VAL A 77 -8.99 11.55 -1.41
CA VAL A 77 -10.01 11.25 -0.41
C VAL A 77 -9.57 10.02 0.34
N LYS A 78 -9.53 10.10 1.67
CA LYS A 78 -9.29 8.95 2.56
C LYS A 78 -10.47 8.81 3.49
N ILE A 79 -10.99 7.59 3.63
CA ILE A 79 -12.17 7.29 4.45
C ILE A 79 -11.78 6.18 5.41
N SER A 80 -12.03 6.41 6.70
CA SER A 80 -11.90 5.43 7.78
C SER A 80 -13.30 5.11 8.28
N HIS A 81 -13.85 3.95 7.93
CA HIS A 81 -15.19 3.54 8.34
C HIS A 81 -15.25 3.17 9.82
N SER A 82 -14.16 2.63 10.37
CA SER A 82 -14.05 2.31 11.81
C SER A 82 -14.07 3.58 12.68
N GLU A 83 -13.37 4.63 12.25
CA GLU A 83 -13.29 5.90 12.99
C GLU A 83 -14.42 6.87 12.60
N LYS A 84 -15.19 6.54 11.56
CA LYS A 84 -16.20 7.43 10.96
C LYS A 84 -15.61 8.79 10.59
N ALA A 85 -14.48 8.77 9.88
CA ALA A 85 -13.80 9.99 9.43
C ALA A 85 -13.57 9.98 7.92
N ILE A 86 -13.63 11.16 7.30
CA ILE A 86 -13.26 11.39 5.91
C ILE A 86 -12.30 12.57 5.83
N VAL A 87 -11.14 12.32 5.24
CA VAL A 87 -10.12 13.33 4.95
C VAL A 87 -10.18 13.67 3.47
N ILE A 88 -10.26 14.96 3.17
CA ILE A 88 -10.28 15.49 1.80
C ILE A 88 -9.08 16.42 1.65
N SER A 89 -8.24 16.13 0.66
CA SER A 89 -7.04 16.92 0.38
C SER A 89 -6.86 17.13 -1.13
N ASN A 90 -5.85 17.92 -1.48
CA ASN A 90 -5.45 18.11 -2.87
C ASN A 90 -4.99 16.77 -3.47
N PRO A 91 -5.09 16.57 -4.80
CA PRO A 91 -4.54 15.39 -5.45
C PRO A 91 -3.10 15.15 -5.02
N VAL A 92 -2.78 13.91 -4.70
CA VAL A 92 -1.39 13.51 -4.54
C VAL A 92 -0.87 13.24 -5.93
N GLY A 93 0.12 14.02 -6.37
CA GLY A 93 0.81 13.77 -7.63
C GLY A 93 1.35 12.34 -7.62
N ASN A 94 1.11 11.59 -8.70
CA ASN A 94 1.71 10.27 -8.88
C ASN A 94 1.38 9.21 -7.80
N SER A 95 0.14 9.11 -7.29
CA SER A 95 -0.23 8.11 -6.26
C SER A 95 0.04 6.61 -6.61
N VAL A 96 0.32 6.26 -7.88
CA VAL A 96 0.83 4.93 -8.26
C VAL A 96 2.34 4.92 -8.47
N ALA A 97 2.93 6.07 -8.79
CA ALA A 97 4.38 6.22 -8.74
C ALA A 97 4.91 6.31 -7.30
N ASP A 98 4.05 6.27 -6.27
CA ASP A 98 4.44 5.92 -4.89
C ASP A 98 4.69 4.42 -4.69
N PHE A 99 4.34 3.58 -5.68
CA PHE A 99 4.93 2.26 -5.80
C PHE A 99 6.33 2.36 -6.45
N ASP A 100 7.12 3.30 -5.93
CA ASP A 100 8.50 3.49 -6.32
C ASP A 100 9.38 2.52 -5.55
N MET A 101 9.63 1.36 -6.15
CA MET A 101 10.53 0.38 -5.55
C MET A 101 11.98 0.88 -5.49
N ARG A 102 12.32 2.03 -6.10
CA ARG A 102 13.64 2.66 -5.95
C ARG A 102 13.86 3.20 -4.53
N GLN A 103 12.82 3.70 -3.87
CA GLN A 103 12.95 4.15 -2.48
C GLN A 103 13.31 2.98 -1.55
N ILE A 104 12.88 1.76 -1.88
CA ILE A 104 13.27 0.56 -1.14
C ILE A 104 14.77 0.28 -1.28
N SER A 105 15.39 0.49 -2.45
CA SER A 105 16.85 0.35 -2.59
C SER A 105 17.64 1.42 -1.83
N ASP A 106 17.05 2.58 -1.58
CA ASP A 106 17.66 3.62 -0.75
C ASP A 106 17.66 3.22 0.73
N LEU A 107 16.58 2.60 1.19
CA LEU A 107 16.38 2.24 2.60
C LEU A 107 16.88 0.83 2.96
N CYS A 108 17.04 -0.08 2.00
CA CYS A 108 17.38 -1.48 2.24
C CYS A 108 18.64 -1.90 1.45
N LYS A 109 19.37 -2.87 2.00
CA LYS A 109 20.38 -3.65 1.28
C LYS A 109 19.75 -4.93 0.73
N VAL A 110 20.20 -5.34 -0.46
CA VAL A 110 19.83 -6.62 -1.06
C VAL A 110 20.67 -7.72 -0.42
N ILE A 111 20.01 -8.67 0.23
CA ILE A 111 20.66 -9.82 0.87
C ILE A 111 20.79 -10.99 -0.11
N SER A 112 19.74 -11.27 -0.88
CA SER A 112 19.79 -12.31 -1.90
C SER A 112 18.76 -12.08 -3.00
N VAL A 113 19.06 -12.64 -4.17
CA VAL A 113 18.14 -12.75 -5.30
C VAL A 113 18.14 -14.18 -5.76
N LYS A 114 16.99 -14.84 -5.68
CA LYS A 114 16.79 -16.20 -6.22
C LYS A 114 15.92 -16.14 -7.45
N ASP A 115 16.36 -16.83 -8.49
CA ASP A 115 15.65 -16.92 -9.75
C ASP A 115 14.88 -18.25 -9.81
N PHE A 116 13.56 -18.18 -9.65
CA PHE A 116 12.68 -19.32 -9.83
C PHE A 116 12.05 -19.29 -11.22
N LYS A 117 11.54 -20.44 -11.67
CA LYS A 117 10.94 -20.60 -13.00
C LYS A 117 9.87 -19.54 -13.32
N ILE A 118 9.06 -19.18 -12.33
CA ILE A 118 7.87 -18.31 -12.51
C ILE A 118 7.97 -16.96 -11.80
N TYR A 119 8.96 -16.74 -10.94
CA TYR A 119 9.16 -15.48 -10.20
C TYR A 119 10.62 -15.30 -9.77
N TRP A 120 10.98 -14.10 -9.34
CA TRP A 120 12.19 -13.82 -8.56
C TRP A 120 11.81 -13.61 -7.09
N GLU A 121 12.64 -14.14 -6.18
CA GLU A 121 12.57 -13.84 -4.76
C GLU A 121 13.71 -12.90 -4.41
N ILE A 122 13.40 -11.71 -3.90
CA ILE A 122 14.38 -10.73 -3.44
C ILE A 122 14.23 -10.62 -1.93
N GLN A 123 15.30 -10.96 -1.21
CA GLN A 123 15.39 -10.70 0.22
C GLN A 123 16.11 -9.39 0.47
N LEU A 124 15.48 -8.52 1.24
CA LEU A 124 15.96 -7.21 1.63
C LEU A 124 16.07 -7.14 3.14
N GLU A 125 17.05 -6.37 3.60
CA GLU A 125 17.22 -6.03 5.00
C GLU A 125 17.40 -4.51 5.07
N PRO A 126 16.71 -3.83 5.99
CA PRO A 126 16.89 -2.40 6.18
C PRO A 126 18.35 -2.02 6.46
N LYS A 127 18.79 -0.90 5.90
CA LYS A 127 20.09 -0.31 6.23
C LYS A 127 20.05 0.21 7.66
N GLN A 128 21.23 0.38 8.27
CA GLN A 128 21.31 1.01 9.58
C GLN A 128 20.66 2.41 9.53
N TYR A 129 19.82 2.72 10.51
CA TYR A 129 19.09 4.00 10.63
C TYR A 129 18.04 4.29 9.53
N SER A 130 17.45 3.28 8.88
CA SER A 130 16.45 3.51 7.84
C SER A 130 15.03 3.83 8.35
N ASP A 131 14.83 3.96 9.66
CA ASP A 131 13.53 4.11 10.36
C ASP A 131 12.45 3.06 9.99
N LEU A 132 12.81 1.99 9.28
CA LEU A 132 11.87 0.95 8.90
C LEU A 132 11.56 0.06 10.12
N SER A 133 10.28 -0.16 10.39
CA SER A 133 9.80 -1.04 11.47
C SER A 133 9.95 -2.54 11.16
N TYR A 134 10.84 -2.89 10.24
CA TYR A 134 11.03 -4.25 9.74
C TYR A 134 12.48 -4.69 9.96
N SER A 135 12.68 -5.98 10.22
CA SER A 135 14.01 -6.61 10.26
C SER A 135 14.35 -7.26 8.92
N LYS A 136 13.34 -7.66 8.15
CA LYS A 136 13.49 -8.37 6.88
C LYS A 136 12.26 -8.16 6.01
N ILE A 137 12.50 -7.99 4.71
CA ILE A 137 11.44 -7.92 3.69
C ILE A 137 11.75 -8.97 2.63
N ILE A 138 10.74 -9.75 2.24
CA ILE A 138 10.85 -10.70 1.11
C ILE A 138 9.86 -10.28 0.05
N LEU A 139 10.32 -10.13 -1.18
CA LEU A 139 9.52 -9.77 -2.35
C LEU A 139 9.53 -10.93 -3.33
N ASN A 140 8.35 -11.41 -3.72
CA ASN A 140 8.18 -12.34 -4.83
C ASN A 140 7.61 -11.57 -6.02
N ILE A 141 8.37 -11.49 -7.10
CA ILE A 141 8.07 -10.69 -8.29
C ILE A 141 7.94 -11.63 -9.49
N SER A 142 6.80 -11.62 -10.19
CA SER A 142 6.60 -12.44 -11.39
C SER A 142 7.59 -12.09 -12.50
N LYS A 143 7.76 -12.97 -13.48
CA LYS A 143 8.58 -12.66 -14.68
C LYS A 143 8.05 -11.49 -15.52
N ASP A 144 6.79 -11.12 -15.33
CA ASP A 144 6.15 -9.95 -15.92
C ASP A 144 6.21 -8.71 -15.01
N TYR A 145 7.05 -8.74 -13.96
CA TYR A 145 7.32 -7.63 -13.04
C TYR A 145 6.11 -7.14 -12.24
N PHE A 146 5.17 -8.03 -11.92
CA PHE A 146 4.12 -7.79 -10.93
C PHE A 146 4.51 -8.41 -9.59
N LEU A 147 4.21 -7.72 -8.48
CA LEU A 147 4.31 -8.37 -7.18
C LEU A 147 3.33 -9.54 -7.10
N GLN A 148 3.80 -10.66 -6.56
CA GLN A 148 2.96 -11.81 -6.23
C GLN A 148 2.79 -11.93 -4.72
N LYS A 149 3.87 -11.69 -3.96
CA LYS A 149 3.87 -11.75 -2.50
C LYS A 149 4.87 -10.78 -1.90
N GLN A 150 4.52 -10.19 -0.77
CA GLN A 150 5.43 -9.50 0.14
C GLN A 150 5.35 -10.13 1.51
N VAL A 151 6.49 -10.22 2.19
CA VAL A 151 6.56 -10.66 3.59
C VAL A 151 7.38 -9.66 4.37
N PHE A 152 6.76 -9.06 5.37
CA PHE A 152 7.38 -8.12 6.28
C PHE A 152 7.55 -8.80 7.64
N TYR A 153 8.78 -8.84 8.13
CA TYR A 153 9.10 -9.31 9.48
C TYR A 153 9.34 -8.08 10.34
N TYR A 154 8.52 -7.87 11.37
CA TYR A 154 8.63 -6.68 12.22
C TYR A 154 9.86 -6.77 13.12
N ASN A 155 10.51 -5.64 13.37
CA ASN A 155 11.62 -5.53 14.35
C ASN A 155 11.15 -5.03 15.72
N THR A 156 9.90 -4.56 15.82
CA THR A 156 9.25 -4.17 17.06
C THR A 156 8.28 -5.25 17.52
N ALA A 157 8.21 -5.45 18.84
CA ALA A 157 7.25 -6.36 19.42
C ALA A 157 5.90 -5.67 19.59
N ILE A 158 4.81 -6.40 19.35
CA ILE A 158 3.43 -5.93 19.50
C ILE A 158 2.75 -6.76 20.59
N ASN A 159 2.04 -6.10 21.50
CA ASN A 159 1.23 -6.76 22.51
C ASN A 159 -0.16 -7.08 21.93
N PHE A 160 -0.48 -8.37 21.81
CA PHE A 160 -1.77 -8.88 21.30
C PHE A 160 -2.82 -9.07 22.40
N SER A 161 -2.48 -8.78 23.66
CA SER A 161 -3.38 -8.94 24.80
C SER A 161 -4.53 -7.94 24.74
N GLN A 162 -5.77 -8.44 24.84
CA GLN A 162 -6.96 -7.61 25.03
C GLN A 162 -7.09 -7.11 26.48
N ASN A 163 -6.29 -7.64 27.40
CA ASN A 163 -6.28 -7.27 28.81
C ASN A 163 -4.99 -6.49 29.13
N TYR A 164 -5.16 -5.26 29.63
CA TYR A 164 -4.06 -4.37 29.99
C TYR A 164 -3.15 -4.92 31.12
N ARG A 165 -3.61 -5.91 31.89
CA ARG A 165 -2.86 -6.53 32.99
C ARG A 165 -1.97 -7.69 32.55
N THR A 166 -2.12 -8.16 31.31
CA THR A 166 -1.34 -9.28 30.77
C THR A 166 -0.59 -8.86 29.52
N SER A 167 0.64 -9.36 29.37
CA SER A 167 1.46 -9.14 28.19
C SER A 167 1.39 -10.38 27.30
N ASP A 168 1.05 -10.17 26.03
CA ASP A 168 1.09 -11.16 24.95
C ASP A 168 1.95 -10.57 23.83
N THR A 169 3.23 -10.34 24.15
CA THR A 169 4.16 -9.57 23.32
C THR A 169 4.87 -10.49 22.33
N HIS A 170 4.72 -10.22 21.03
CA HIS A 170 5.30 -11.04 19.95
C HIS A 170 5.93 -10.18 18.85
N TYR A 171 6.77 -10.79 18.00
CA TYR A 171 7.34 -10.14 16.81
C TYR A 171 6.60 -10.59 15.55
N PRO A 172 5.67 -9.78 15.04
CA PRO A 172 4.78 -10.24 13.99
C PRO A 172 5.44 -10.38 12.63
N ARG A 173 4.77 -11.16 11.78
CA ARG A 173 5.01 -11.22 10.35
C ARG A 173 3.73 -10.85 9.61
N LEU A 174 3.82 -9.90 8.68
CA LEU A 174 2.74 -9.58 7.77
C LEU A 174 3.05 -10.16 6.39
N GLU A 175 2.10 -10.93 5.85
CA GLU A 175 2.14 -11.38 4.46
C GLU A 175 1.08 -10.65 3.64
N VAL A 176 1.47 -10.19 2.45
CA VAL A 176 0.55 -9.61 1.47
C VAL A 176 0.67 -10.41 0.18
N VAL A 177 -0.44 -10.99 -0.28
CA VAL A 177 -0.50 -11.77 -1.52
C VAL A 177 -1.32 -11.01 -2.54
N TYR A 178 -0.77 -10.86 -3.75
CA TYR A 178 -1.36 -10.11 -4.86
C TYR A 178 -1.84 -11.08 -5.93
N GLN A 179 -3.10 -10.96 -6.32
CA GLN A 179 -3.76 -11.88 -7.25
C GLN A 179 -4.58 -11.13 -8.29
N ASN A 180 -4.92 -11.82 -9.37
CA ASN A 180 -5.83 -11.32 -10.40
C ASN A 180 -5.37 -10.01 -11.07
N HIS A 181 -4.05 -9.86 -11.29
CA HIS A 181 -3.51 -8.73 -12.05
C HIS A 181 -4.17 -8.66 -13.42
N ASN A 182 -4.75 -7.50 -13.72
CA ASN A 182 -5.51 -7.30 -14.94
C ASN A 182 -5.39 -5.86 -15.43
N ARG A 183 -5.22 -5.71 -16.75
CA ARG A 183 -5.07 -4.42 -17.44
C ARG A 183 -6.34 -3.96 -18.18
N LYS A 184 -7.48 -4.64 -17.99
CA LYS A 184 -8.78 -4.17 -18.52
C LYS A 184 -9.19 -2.87 -17.82
N ALA A 185 -9.97 -2.05 -18.51
CA ALA A 185 -10.53 -0.83 -17.94
C ALA A 185 -11.34 -1.15 -16.67
N ALA A 186 -11.09 -0.39 -15.61
CA ALA A 186 -11.91 -0.41 -14.41
C ALA A 186 -13.17 0.45 -14.63
N ASP A 187 -14.24 0.13 -13.91
CA ASP A 187 -15.45 0.96 -13.90
C ASP A 187 -15.11 2.38 -13.39
N GLY A 188 -15.57 3.40 -14.10
CA GLY A 188 -15.38 4.81 -13.73
C GLY A 188 -15.96 5.16 -12.36
N SER A 189 -16.96 4.40 -11.88
CA SER A 189 -17.58 4.58 -10.57
C SER A 189 -16.61 4.42 -9.38
N TRP A 190 -15.50 3.69 -9.57
CA TRP A 190 -14.46 3.55 -8.54
C TRP A 190 -13.77 4.87 -8.22
N PHE A 191 -13.61 5.74 -9.21
CA PHE A 191 -12.85 6.99 -9.11
C PHE A 191 -13.74 8.22 -8.86
N ASN A 192 -15.06 8.06 -8.93
CA ASN A 192 -16.00 9.15 -8.71
C ASN A 192 -16.09 9.52 -7.21
N THR A 193 -15.45 10.60 -6.81
CA THR A 193 -15.51 11.11 -5.42
C THR A 193 -16.86 11.72 -5.06
N GLY A 194 -17.67 12.09 -6.05
CA GLY A 194 -19.04 12.59 -5.89
C GLY A 194 -19.97 11.61 -5.18
N LYS A 195 -19.64 10.31 -5.16
CA LYS A 195 -20.39 9.30 -4.39
C LYS A 195 -20.20 9.42 -2.88
N TYR A 196 -19.18 10.14 -2.43
CA TYR A 196 -18.87 10.32 -1.01
C TYR A 196 -19.26 11.71 -0.52
N TYR A 197 -19.01 12.74 -1.32
CA TYR A 197 -19.31 14.12 -0.94
C TYR A 197 -19.55 15.02 -2.16
N THR A 198 -20.22 16.14 -1.93
CA THR A 198 -20.33 17.26 -2.87
C THR A 198 -19.85 18.54 -2.21
N VAL A 199 -19.56 19.55 -3.02
CA VAL A 199 -19.24 20.90 -2.53
C VAL A 199 -20.41 21.80 -2.88
N SER A 200 -20.95 22.50 -1.88
CA SER A 200 -22.08 23.42 -2.04
C SER A 200 -21.72 24.83 -1.54
N GLY A 201 -22.25 25.86 -2.19
CA GLY A 201 -22.04 27.26 -1.78
C GLY A 201 -20.57 27.67 -1.69
N LYS A 202 -20.21 28.37 -0.60
CA LYS A 202 -18.85 28.88 -0.31
C LYS A 202 -17.91 27.78 0.19
N ASN A 203 -17.67 26.74 -0.60
CA ASN A 203 -16.79 25.60 -0.26
C ASN A 203 -17.26 24.69 0.90
N THR A 204 -18.55 24.65 1.22
CA THR A 204 -19.06 23.74 2.25
C THR A 204 -19.13 22.31 1.71
N ILE A 205 -18.41 21.39 2.34
CA ILE A 205 -18.47 19.96 2.04
C ILE A 205 -19.77 19.38 2.60
N VAL A 206 -20.54 18.71 1.74
CA VAL A 206 -21.76 17.99 2.11
C VAL A 206 -21.53 16.51 1.85
N LEU A 207 -21.57 15.71 2.91
CA LEU A 207 -21.39 14.26 2.80
C LEU A 207 -22.63 13.58 2.23
N SER A 208 -22.39 12.51 1.46
CA SER A 208 -23.43 11.59 1.01
C SER A 208 -24.16 10.94 2.20
N GLN A 209 -25.37 10.44 1.95
CA GLN A 209 -26.22 9.86 2.99
C GLN A 209 -25.52 8.73 3.77
N GLN A 210 -24.72 7.91 3.09
CA GLN A 210 -23.94 6.82 3.71
C GLN A 210 -22.86 7.31 4.68
N LEU A 211 -22.35 8.54 4.50
CA LEU A 211 -21.31 9.13 5.34
C LEU A 211 -21.85 10.25 6.24
N LYS A 212 -23.16 10.44 6.38
CA LYS A 212 -23.75 11.60 7.08
C LYS A 212 -23.30 11.76 8.55
N LYS A 213 -22.85 10.68 9.19
CA LYS A 213 -22.35 10.67 10.58
C LYS A 213 -20.82 10.75 10.69
N TYR A 214 -20.13 11.02 9.59
CA TYR A 214 -18.67 11.04 9.56
C TYR A 214 -18.16 12.45 9.86
N GLU A 215 -17.03 12.51 10.55
CA GLU A 215 -16.28 13.74 10.71
C GLU A 215 -15.54 14.09 9.41
N VAL A 216 -15.61 15.37 9.01
CA VAL A 216 -14.94 15.89 7.81
C VAL A 216 -13.69 16.63 8.20
N ILE A 217 -12.55 16.20 7.65
CA ILE A 217 -11.26 16.87 7.79
C ILE A 217 -10.84 17.40 6.41
N ASP A 218 -11.03 18.70 6.18
CA ASP A 218 -10.64 19.35 4.92
C ASP A 218 -9.23 19.95 5.01
N GLN A 219 -8.26 19.27 4.39
CA GLN A 219 -6.87 19.71 4.36
C GLN A 219 -6.54 20.63 3.18
N ARG A 220 -7.48 20.85 2.25
CA ARG A 220 -7.25 21.72 1.08
C ARG A 220 -7.07 23.18 1.49
N ILE A 221 -7.69 23.58 2.61
CA ILE A 221 -7.66 24.96 3.12
C ILE A 221 -6.33 25.25 3.84
N ALA A 222 -5.79 24.27 4.58
CA ALA A 222 -4.51 24.43 5.29
C ALA A 222 -3.31 24.63 4.35
N SER A 223 -3.34 24.04 3.15
CA SER A 223 -2.27 24.18 2.15
C SER A 223 -2.15 25.57 1.51
N ASN A 224 -3.18 26.43 1.63
CA ASN A 224 -3.15 27.78 1.04
C ASN A 224 -2.44 28.82 1.92
N ASN A 225 -2.05 28.46 3.15
CA ASN A 225 -1.46 29.38 4.14
C ASN A 225 0.06 29.20 4.32
N ILE A 226 0.71 28.37 3.50
CA ILE A 226 2.17 28.26 3.46
C ILE A 226 2.61 28.91 2.16
N LYS A 227 2.95 30.20 2.23
CA LYS A 227 3.69 30.96 1.20
C LYS A 227 5.12 31.15 1.66
#